data_AF-A0A3D0IG21-F1
#
_entry.id   AF-A0A3D0IG21-F1
#
_cell.length_a   1.000
_cell.length_b   1.000
_cell.length_c   1.000
_cell.angle_alpha   90.00
_cell.angle_beta   90.00
_cell.angle_gamma   90.00
#
_symmetry.space_group_name_H-M   'P 1'
#
loop_
_entity.id
_entity.type
_entity.pdbx_description
1 polymer ?
#
loop_
_entity_poly.entity_id
_entity_poly.type
_entity_poly.pdbx_seq_one_letter_code
_entity_poly.pdbx_strand_id
1 'polypeptide(L)'
;MAFHLLYGEHPVSLIDSCLSKICDEAVRWPTRRGYIIVPEKMKAEVERRYIEILQEKKGGKGNDAAFMMIDVVSFSRFAFRVLSEAGGMGGKALSPAGRTILIHRILSENKEEFPVLGSFAERVGFISEIDEVLGDFYRYGVSGPMLEEMDLSEESPLTAGKIRDFGHLLTKMDQLREELGFAPERDTMKRLDEVLRLFREDAP
;
A
#
# COMPACT_ATOMS: atom_id res chain seq x y z
N MET A 1 -4.71 24.65 -6.04
CA MET A 1 -5.48 23.39 -6.06
C MET A 1 -6.89 23.66 -5.62
N ALA A 2 -7.89 23.19 -6.36
CA ALA A 2 -9.28 23.17 -5.91
C ALA A 2 -9.56 21.77 -5.35
N PHE A 3 -9.90 21.67 -4.06
CA PHE A 3 -10.30 20.42 -3.42
C PHE A 3 -11.83 20.42 -3.29
N HIS A 4 -12.47 19.37 -3.79
CA HIS A 4 -13.93 19.23 -3.77
C HIS A 4 -14.31 17.98 -2.95
N LEU A 5 -15.02 18.19 -1.85
CA LEU A 5 -15.56 17.11 -1.03
C LEU A 5 -17.00 16.81 -1.45
N LEU A 6 -17.27 15.57 -1.86
CA LEU A 6 -18.62 15.06 -2.11
C LEU A 6 -19.00 14.11 -0.97
N TYR A 7 -20.14 14.35 -0.34
CA TYR A 7 -20.67 13.54 0.76
C TYR A 7 -22.18 13.36 0.61
N GLY A 8 -22.71 12.28 1.17
CA GLY A 8 -24.13 11.91 1.08
C GLY A 8 -24.40 10.50 1.60
N GLU A 9 -25.68 10.14 1.72
CA GLU A 9 -26.12 8.86 2.32
C GLU A 9 -26.14 7.69 1.33
N HIS A 10 -26.02 7.97 0.03
CA HIS A 10 -26.13 6.97 -1.03
C HIS A 10 -24.80 6.82 -1.79
N PRO A 11 -23.98 5.80 -1.47
CA PRO A 11 -22.65 5.62 -2.07
C PRO A 11 -22.66 5.56 -3.60
N VAL A 12 -23.65 4.87 -4.19
CA VAL A 12 -23.77 4.73 -5.65
C VAL A 12 -24.00 6.08 -6.30
N SER A 13 -24.89 6.91 -5.75
CA SER A 13 -25.16 8.25 -6.25
C SER A 13 -23.94 9.17 -6.16
N LEU A 14 -23.09 8.99 -5.13
CA LEU A 14 -21.83 9.71 -5.00
C LEU A 14 -20.82 9.30 -6.07
N ILE A 15 -20.69 8.00 -6.33
CA ILE A 15 -19.84 7.47 -7.40
C ILE A 15 -20.30 8.04 -8.74
N ASP A 16 -21.59 7.93 -9.06
CA ASP A 16 -22.15 8.44 -10.31
C ASP A 16 -21.92 9.94 -10.48
N SER A 17 -22.11 10.71 -9.40
CA SER A 17 -21.85 12.14 -9.40
C SER A 17 -20.38 12.47 -9.65
N CYS A 18 -19.46 11.70 -9.06
CA CYS A 18 -18.01 11.85 -9.27
C CYS A 18 -17.63 11.52 -10.72
N LEU A 19 -18.11 10.37 -11.23
CA LEU A 19 -17.88 9.92 -12.61
C LEU A 19 -18.44 10.90 -13.63
N SER A 20 -19.66 11.41 -13.40
CA SER A 20 -20.28 12.39 -14.30
C SER A 20 -19.47 13.69 -14.37
N LYS A 21 -19.00 14.19 -13.21
CA LYS A 21 -18.19 15.41 -13.10
C LYS A 21 -16.85 15.29 -13.83
N ILE A 22 -16.09 14.22 -13.59
CA ILE A 22 -14.79 14.04 -14.23
C ILE A 22 -14.94 13.87 -15.76
N CYS A 23 -16.01 13.23 -16.24
CA CYS A 23 -16.32 13.17 -17.67
C CYS A 23 -16.56 14.57 -18.27
N ASP A 24 -17.35 15.42 -17.60
CA ASP A 24 -17.65 16.77 -18.08
C ASP A 24 -16.42 17.68 -18.07
N GLU A 25 -15.53 17.47 -17.09
CA GLU A 25 -14.26 18.17 -16.98
C GLU A 25 -13.24 17.71 -18.01
N ALA A 26 -13.13 16.40 -18.27
CA ALA A 26 -12.18 15.84 -19.24
C ALA A 26 -12.40 16.35 -20.66
N VAL A 27 -13.65 16.68 -21.04
CA VAL A 27 -13.95 17.33 -22.34
C VAL A 27 -13.22 18.67 -22.49
N ARG A 28 -12.97 19.38 -21.37
CA ARG A 28 -12.26 20.67 -21.37
C ARG A 28 -10.74 20.49 -21.43
N TRP A 29 -10.22 19.28 -21.21
CA TRP A 29 -8.77 19.00 -21.10
C TRP A 29 -8.32 17.88 -22.05
N PRO A 30 -8.39 18.07 -23.38
CA PRO A 30 -8.17 16.99 -24.35
C PRO A 30 -6.73 16.45 -24.41
N THR A 31 -5.80 17.01 -23.64
CA THR A 31 -4.38 16.58 -23.58
C THR A 31 -3.95 16.13 -22.18
N ARG A 32 -4.85 16.17 -21.19
CA ARG A 32 -4.54 15.77 -19.80
C ARG A 32 -5.19 14.43 -19.48
N ARG A 33 -4.51 13.62 -18.67
CA ARG A 33 -5.08 12.38 -18.12
C ARG A 33 -5.72 12.63 -16.76
N GLY A 34 -6.90 12.06 -16.57
CA GLY A 34 -7.58 11.93 -15.28
C GLY A 34 -7.40 10.53 -14.71
N TYR A 35 -7.36 10.42 -13.38
CA TYR A 35 -7.33 9.14 -12.69
C TYR A 35 -8.51 9.05 -11.73
N ILE A 36 -9.27 7.96 -11.81
CA ILE A 36 -10.27 7.60 -10.80
C ILE A 36 -9.64 6.52 -9.94
N ILE A 37 -9.24 6.89 -8.74
CA ILE A 37 -8.61 5.96 -7.79
C ILE A 37 -9.69 5.33 -6.93
N VAL A 38 -9.76 4.00 -6.92
CA VAL A 38 -10.77 3.23 -6.19
C VAL A 38 -10.15 2.11 -5.35
N PRO A 39 -10.85 1.62 -4.32
CA PRO A 39 -10.44 0.38 -3.65
C PRO A 39 -10.33 -0.78 -4.65
N GLU A 40 -9.33 -1.65 -4.47
CA GLU A 40 -9.04 -2.77 -5.38
C GLU A 40 -10.29 -3.64 -5.65
N LYS A 41 -11.11 -3.87 -4.61
CA LYS A 41 -12.33 -4.68 -4.69
C LYS A 41 -13.46 -4.06 -5.53
N MET A 42 -13.43 -2.75 -5.75
CA MET A 42 -14.50 -2.00 -6.45
C MET A 42 -14.17 -1.71 -7.91
N LYS A 43 -12.95 -2.04 -8.38
CA LYS A 43 -12.46 -1.62 -9.70
C LYS A 43 -13.42 -1.98 -10.84
N ALA A 44 -13.83 -3.25 -10.92
CA ALA A 44 -14.67 -3.73 -12.01
C ALA A 44 -16.07 -3.09 -11.98
N GLU A 45 -16.63 -2.87 -10.80
CA GLU A 45 -17.94 -2.21 -10.63
C GLU A 45 -17.88 -0.76 -11.11
N VAL A 46 -16.86 -0.01 -10.68
CA VAL A 46 -16.68 1.39 -11.08
C VAL A 46 -16.36 1.52 -12.57
N GLU A 47 -15.55 0.61 -13.14
CA GLU A 47 -15.29 0.56 -14.59
C GLU A 47 -16.57 0.34 -15.38
N ARG A 48 -17.42 -0.61 -14.96
CA ARG A 48 -18.71 -0.84 -15.59
C ARG A 48 -19.59 0.41 -15.51
N ARG A 49 -19.69 1.02 -14.34
CA ARG A 49 -20.52 2.22 -14.13
C ARG A 49 -20.03 3.41 -14.96
N TYR A 50 -18.71 3.56 -15.06
CA TYR A 50 -18.07 4.56 -15.92
C TYR A 50 -18.46 4.37 -17.39
N ILE A 51 -18.45 3.13 -17.90
CA ILE A 51 -18.88 2.80 -19.27
C ILE A 51 -20.37 3.11 -19.47
N GLU A 52 -21.23 2.76 -18.51
CA GLU A 52 -22.68 3.06 -18.57
C GLU A 52 -22.94 4.56 -18.67
N ILE A 53 -22.31 5.37 -17.81
CA ILE A 53 -22.46 6.84 -17.83
C ILE A 53 -21.97 7.44 -19.16
N LEU A 54 -20.86 6.92 -19.70
CA LEU A 54 -20.39 7.35 -21.01
C LEU A 54 -21.38 7.01 -22.13
N GLN A 55 -22.02 5.83 -22.08
CA GLN A 55 -23.04 5.44 -23.07
C GLN A 55 -24.29 6.32 -22.99
N GLU A 56 -24.76 6.62 -21.77
CA GLU A 56 -25.90 7.50 -21.53
C GLU A 56 -25.65 8.93 -22.05
N LYS A 57 -24.44 9.46 -21.83
CA LYS A 57 -24.04 10.78 -22.34
C LYS A 57 -23.77 10.79 -23.86
N LYS A 58 -23.54 9.65 -24.50
CA LYS A 58 -23.04 9.57 -25.89
C LYS A 58 -24.08 9.83 -26.99
N GLY A 59 -25.39 9.82 -26.72
CA GLY A 59 -26.43 10.23 -27.70
C GLY A 59 -26.26 9.72 -29.14
N GLY A 60 -25.58 8.58 -29.35
CA GLY A 60 -25.27 8.00 -30.66
C GLY A 60 -24.02 8.51 -31.41
N LYS A 61 -23.34 9.63 -31.09
CA LYS A 61 -22.12 10.06 -31.82
C LYS A 61 -21.14 10.90 -30.97
N GLY A 62 -19.96 10.31 -30.71
CA GLY A 62 -18.70 11.03 -30.54
C GLY A 62 -18.41 11.64 -29.15
N ASN A 63 -17.70 10.89 -28.30
CA ASN A 63 -16.70 11.47 -27.39
C ASN A 63 -15.75 10.37 -26.88
N ASP A 64 -14.92 9.84 -27.78
CA ASP A 64 -13.91 8.83 -27.44
C ASP A 64 -12.73 9.44 -26.68
N ALA A 65 -12.60 10.77 -26.69
CA ALA A 65 -11.58 11.51 -25.95
C ALA A 65 -11.70 11.32 -24.43
N ALA A 66 -12.91 11.39 -23.85
CA ALA A 66 -13.09 11.17 -22.41
C ALA A 66 -12.78 9.72 -22.02
N PHE A 67 -13.21 8.75 -22.85
CA PHE A 67 -12.92 7.33 -22.65
C PHE A 67 -11.42 7.03 -22.63
N MET A 68 -10.63 7.69 -23.49
CA MET A 68 -9.17 7.49 -23.57
C MET A 68 -8.36 8.24 -22.49
N MET A 69 -8.93 9.30 -21.91
CA MET A 69 -8.19 10.19 -21.01
C MET A 69 -8.40 9.91 -19.53
N ILE A 70 -9.42 9.15 -19.14
CA ILE A 70 -9.67 8.80 -17.74
C ILE A 70 -9.40 7.31 -17.51
N ASP A 71 -8.48 7.02 -16.59
CA ASP A 71 -8.16 5.65 -16.19
C ASP A 71 -8.73 5.34 -14.79
N VAL A 72 -9.54 4.27 -14.69
CA VAL A 72 -9.98 3.72 -13.39
C VAL A 72 -8.93 2.76 -12.87
N VAL A 73 -8.30 3.10 -11.75
CA VAL A 73 -7.16 2.36 -11.20
C VAL A 73 -7.29 2.14 -9.71
N SER A 74 -6.72 1.05 -9.21
CA SER A 74 -6.49 0.91 -7.77
C SER A 74 -5.27 1.72 -7.34
N PHE A 75 -5.12 1.94 -6.03
CA PHE A 75 -3.90 2.52 -5.47
C PHE A 75 -2.64 1.75 -5.89
N SER A 76 -2.68 0.42 -5.84
CA SER A 76 -1.57 -0.45 -6.25
C SER A 76 -1.17 -0.23 -7.71
N ARG A 77 -2.17 -0.15 -8.60
CA ARG A 77 -1.96 0.09 -10.04
C ARG A 77 -1.47 1.49 -10.34
N PHE A 78 -2.01 2.49 -9.64
CA PHE A 78 -1.56 3.87 -9.75
C PHE A 78 -0.09 3.99 -9.32
N ALA A 79 0.27 3.41 -8.17
CA ALA A 79 1.63 3.41 -7.67
C ALA A 79 2.60 2.71 -8.65
N PHE A 80 2.23 1.53 -9.15
CA PHE A 80 3.01 0.83 -10.17
C PHE A 80 3.25 1.72 -11.41
N ARG A 81 2.22 2.40 -11.91
CA ARG A 81 2.36 3.24 -13.10
C ARG A 81 3.31 4.41 -12.85
N VAL A 82 3.09 5.17 -11.78
CA VAL A 82 3.94 6.31 -11.43
C VAL A 82 5.39 5.88 -11.22
N LEU A 83 5.63 4.80 -10.47
CA LEU A 83 6.98 4.29 -10.23
C LEU A 83 7.64 3.74 -11.50
N SER A 84 6.88 3.15 -12.43
CA SER A 84 7.43 2.66 -13.71
C SER A 84 7.88 3.80 -14.62
N GLU A 85 7.16 4.92 -14.60
CA GLU A 85 7.48 6.09 -15.43
C GLU A 85 8.59 6.95 -14.80
N ALA A 86 8.59 7.10 -13.47
CA ALA A 86 9.56 7.90 -12.74
C ALA A 86 10.87 7.15 -12.38
N GLY A 87 10.99 5.85 -12.71
CA GLY A 87 12.18 5.05 -12.40
C GLY A 87 12.25 4.52 -10.95
N GLY A 88 11.16 4.62 -10.18
CA GLY A 88 11.05 4.18 -8.78
C GLY A 88 10.81 2.67 -8.57
N MET A 89 10.82 1.85 -9.64
CA MET A 89 10.67 0.39 -9.54
C MET A 89 11.93 -0.36 -9.09
N GLY A 90 13.05 0.33 -8.89
CA GLY A 90 14.31 -0.31 -8.52
C GLY A 90 14.22 -1.03 -7.18
N GLY A 91 14.39 -2.35 -7.17
CA GLY A 91 14.45 -3.15 -5.94
C GLY A 91 13.87 -4.55 -6.07
N LYS A 92 14.60 -5.57 -5.65
CA LYS A 92 14.04 -6.91 -5.50
C LYS A 92 13.26 -6.94 -4.19
N ALA A 93 11.99 -7.30 -4.23
CA ALA A 93 11.20 -7.55 -3.03
C ALA A 93 11.39 -9.00 -2.57
N LEU A 94 11.34 -9.23 -1.25
CA LEU A 94 11.29 -10.57 -0.70
C LEU A 94 9.95 -11.24 -1.05
N SER A 95 10.03 -12.47 -1.57
CA SER A 95 8.83 -13.29 -1.78
C SER A 95 8.25 -13.70 -0.41
N PRO A 96 6.95 -14.04 -0.32
CA PRO A 96 6.36 -14.53 0.92
C PRO A 96 7.12 -15.70 1.56
N ALA A 97 7.53 -16.68 0.75
CA ALA A 97 8.36 -17.78 1.22
C ALA A 97 9.74 -17.31 1.72
N GLY A 98 10.36 -16.34 1.03
CA GLY A 98 11.63 -15.74 1.44
C GLY A 98 11.53 -15.11 2.83
N ARG A 99 10.44 -14.38 3.12
CA ARG A 99 10.22 -13.78 4.44
C ARG A 99 10.10 -14.83 5.53
N THR A 100 9.26 -15.84 5.33
CA THR A 100 9.11 -16.96 6.27
C THR A 100 10.46 -17.64 6.55
N ILE A 101 11.29 -17.85 5.52
CA ILE A 101 12.64 -18.42 5.68
C ILE A 101 13.54 -17.50 6.52
N LEU A 102 13.53 -16.19 6.26
CA LEU A 102 14.33 -15.23 7.02
C LEU A 102 13.88 -15.14 8.48
N ILE A 103 12.59 -15.07 8.75
CA ILE A 103 12.03 -15.05 10.11
C ILE A 103 12.43 -16.33 10.85
N HIS A 104 12.22 -17.50 10.24
CA HIS A 104 12.62 -18.77 10.82
C HIS A 104 14.11 -18.80 11.15
N ARG A 105 14.96 -18.32 10.22
CA ARG A 105 16.41 -18.25 10.42
C ARG A 105 16.77 -17.35 11.60
N ILE A 106 16.23 -16.14 11.67
CA ILE A 106 16.50 -15.17 12.75
C ILE A 106 16.11 -15.77 14.11
N LEU A 107 14.90 -16.31 14.23
CA LEU A 107 14.42 -16.89 15.49
C LEU A 107 15.20 -18.15 15.91
N SER A 108 15.66 -18.94 14.94
CA SER A 108 16.41 -20.17 15.22
C SER A 108 17.86 -19.93 15.61
N GLU A 109 18.53 -18.96 14.97
CA GLU A 109 19.94 -18.63 15.22
C GLU A 109 20.12 -17.79 16.48
N ASN A 110 19.08 -17.06 16.92
CA ASN A 110 19.17 -16.09 18.02
C ASN A 110 18.17 -16.42 19.16
N LYS A 111 17.93 -17.72 19.44
CA LYS A 111 16.88 -18.15 20.40
C LYS A 111 16.96 -17.45 21.77
N GLU A 112 18.15 -17.14 22.27
CA GLU A 112 18.33 -16.46 23.56
C GLU A 112 17.90 -14.98 23.54
N GLU A 113 17.91 -14.34 22.37
CA GLU A 113 17.46 -12.96 22.17
C GLU A 113 15.94 -12.85 22.00
N PHE A 114 15.25 -13.98 21.78
CA PHE A 114 13.80 -14.06 21.59
C PHE A 114 13.14 -14.96 22.64
N PRO A 115 13.07 -14.52 23.91
CA PRO A 115 12.55 -15.33 25.02
C PRO A 115 11.12 -15.83 24.83
N VAL A 116 10.29 -15.13 24.04
CA VAL A 116 8.92 -15.55 23.73
C VAL A 116 8.84 -16.16 22.34
N LEU A 117 9.17 -15.41 21.28
CA LEU A 117 9.01 -15.84 19.89
C LEU A 117 9.97 -16.98 19.50
N GLY A 118 11.16 -17.04 20.11
CA GLY A 118 12.17 -18.07 19.82
C GLY A 118 11.68 -19.48 20.16
N SER A 119 10.79 -19.62 21.16
CA SER A 119 10.17 -20.90 21.53
C SER A 119 9.27 -21.49 20.42
N PHE A 120 8.81 -20.64 19.49
CA PHE A 120 7.96 -21.04 18.39
C PHE A 120 8.70 -21.17 17.05
N ALA A 121 10.02 -20.96 17.03
CA ALA A 121 10.82 -20.97 15.81
C ALA A 121 10.64 -22.26 14.97
N GLU A 122 10.47 -23.41 15.63
CA GLU A 122 10.34 -24.73 14.99
C GLU A 122 8.91 -25.01 14.47
N ARG A 123 7.94 -24.12 14.75
CA ARG A 123 6.53 -24.29 14.36
C ARG A 123 6.26 -23.47 13.09
N VAL A 124 6.39 -24.12 11.93
CA VAL A 124 6.22 -23.48 10.61
C VAL A 124 4.94 -22.64 10.48
N GLY A 125 3.80 -23.13 11.01
CA GLY A 125 2.55 -22.37 10.99
C GLY A 125 2.59 -21.05 11.77
N PHE A 126 3.37 -21.01 12.86
CA PHE A 126 3.54 -19.82 13.67
C PHE A 126 4.43 -18.77 12.99
N ILE A 127 5.42 -19.19 12.20
CA ILE A 127 6.25 -18.25 11.42
C ILE A 127 5.41 -17.45 10.43
N SER A 128 4.40 -18.08 9.82
CA SER A 128 3.45 -17.37 8.96
C SER A 128 2.61 -16.34 9.73
N GLU A 129 2.16 -16.67 10.95
CA GLU A 129 1.44 -15.72 11.81
C GLU A 129 2.34 -14.53 12.20
N ILE A 130 3.62 -14.78 12.49
CA ILE A 130 4.61 -13.71 12.74
C ILE A 130 4.77 -12.83 11.50
N ASP A 131 4.91 -13.40 10.29
CA ASP A 131 5.02 -12.64 9.02
C ASP A 131 3.82 -11.71 8.81
N GLU A 132 2.61 -12.18 9.15
CA GLU A 132 1.41 -11.35 9.07
C GLU A 132 1.47 -10.15 10.02
N VAL A 133 1.86 -10.38 11.28
CA VAL A 133 2.01 -9.32 12.28
C VAL A 133 3.10 -8.31 11.91
N LEU A 134 4.28 -8.78 11.46
CA LEU A 134 5.33 -7.91 10.94
C LEU A 134 4.83 -7.10 9.74
N GLY A 135 4.07 -7.75 8.85
CA GLY A 135 3.44 -7.11 7.71
C GLY A 135 2.46 -5.99 8.08
N ASP A 136 1.79 -6.09 9.22
CA ASP A 136 0.92 -5.04 9.75
C ASP A 136 1.73 -3.90 10.36
N PHE A 137 2.80 -4.18 11.10
CA PHE A 137 3.71 -3.13 11.58
C PHE A 137 4.26 -2.28 10.43
N TYR A 138 4.75 -2.91 9.36
CA TYR A 138 5.20 -2.18 8.17
C TYR A 138 4.07 -1.36 7.54
N ARG A 139 2.85 -1.90 7.45
CA ARG A 139 1.69 -1.22 6.86
C ARG A 139 1.29 0.03 7.64
N TYR A 140 1.41 -0.02 8.97
CA TYR A 140 1.07 1.10 9.84
C TYR A 140 2.27 2.01 10.16
N GLY A 141 3.43 1.76 9.54
CA GLY A 141 4.64 2.57 9.76
C GLY A 141 5.23 2.41 11.16
N VAL A 142 4.98 1.28 11.82
CA VAL A 142 5.57 0.94 13.12
C VAL A 142 6.96 0.35 12.89
N SER A 143 7.96 0.90 13.56
CA SER A 143 9.36 0.46 13.47
C SER A 143 9.78 -0.36 14.69
N GLY A 144 10.84 -1.15 14.56
CA GLY A 144 11.45 -1.89 15.68
C GLY A 144 11.78 -0.99 16.88
N PRO A 145 12.51 0.13 16.69
CA PRO A 145 12.81 1.07 17.77
C PRO A 145 11.56 1.61 18.48
N MET A 146 10.48 1.90 17.74
CA MET A 146 9.23 2.34 18.36
C MET A 146 8.66 1.30 19.33
N LEU A 147 8.70 0.01 18.98
CA LEU A 147 8.23 -1.07 19.87
C LEU A 147 9.16 -1.29 21.06
N GLU A 148 10.47 -1.13 20.86
CA GLU A 148 11.48 -1.27 21.94
C GLU A 148 11.39 -0.12 22.96
N GLU A 149 11.04 1.09 22.52
CA GLU A 149 10.89 2.28 23.37
C GLU A 149 9.51 2.40 24.04
N MET A 150 8.55 1.52 23.71
CA MET A 150 7.23 1.53 24.34
C MET A 150 7.32 1.29 25.85
N ASP A 151 6.63 2.12 26.63
CA ASP A 151 6.39 1.84 28.05
C ASP A 151 5.36 0.70 28.17
N LEU A 152 5.81 -0.40 28.79
CA LEU A 152 5.05 -1.64 28.93
C LEU A 152 4.87 -2.01 30.41
N SER A 153 5.03 -1.05 31.33
CA SER A 153 4.96 -1.31 32.77
C SER A 153 3.59 -1.79 33.25
N GLU A 154 2.52 -1.39 32.56
CA GLU A 154 1.14 -1.79 32.89
C GLU A 154 0.71 -3.09 32.20
N GLU A 155 1.51 -3.59 31.26
CA GLU A 155 1.19 -4.78 30.47
C GLU A 155 1.57 -6.07 31.18
N SER A 156 0.91 -7.17 30.79
CA SER A 156 1.30 -8.49 31.31
C SER A 156 2.74 -8.83 30.89
N PRO A 157 3.53 -9.55 31.71
CA PRO A 157 4.90 -9.93 31.36
C PRO A 157 5.02 -10.66 30.01
N LEU A 158 4.00 -11.45 29.66
CA LEU A 158 3.95 -12.14 28.37
C LEU A 158 3.70 -11.18 27.21
N THR A 159 2.77 -10.23 27.34
CA THR A 159 2.51 -9.20 26.31
C THR A 159 3.74 -8.33 26.12
N ALA A 160 4.34 -7.87 27.21
CA ALA A 160 5.53 -7.03 27.17
C ALA A 160 6.71 -7.77 26.51
N GLY A 161 6.91 -9.04 26.83
CA GLY A 161 7.91 -9.89 26.18
C GLY A 161 7.67 -10.04 24.68
N LYS A 162 6.43 -10.30 24.25
CA LYS A 162 6.09 -10.38 22.82
C LYS A 162 6.40 -9.09 22.07
N ILE A 163 6.02 -7.93 22.62
CA ILE A 163 6.23 -6.63 21.97
C ILE A 163 7.73 -6.37 21.78
N ARG A 164 8.55 -6.65 22.80
CA ARG A 164 10.01 -6.54 22.71
C ARG A 164 10.60 -7.48 21.67
N ASP A 165 10.18 -8.75 21.67
CA ASP A 165 10.62 -9.72 20.67
C ASP A 165 10.24 -9.28 19.25
N PHE A 166 9.04 -8.73 19.03
CA PHE A 166 8.64 -8.17 17.73
C PHE A 166 9.48 -6.94 17.34
N GLY A 167 9.81 -6.07 18.30
CA GLY A 167 10.70 -4.93 18.08
C GLY A 167 12.08 -5.37 17.59
N HIS A 168 12.70 -6.31 18.30
CA HIS A 168 13.99 -6.89 17.92
C HIS A 168 13.92 -7.62 16.58
N LEU A 169 12.85 -8.35 16.31
CA LEU A 169 12.66 -9.08 15.06
C LEU A 169 12.51 -8.13 13.87
N LEU A 170 11.74 -7.04 14.01
CA LEU A 170 11.63 -6.00 12.98
C LEU A 170 13.00 -5.42 12.65
N THR A 171 13.77 -5.02 13.67
CA THR A 171 15.11 -4.45 13.51
C THR A 171 16.05 -5.41 12.77
N LYS A 172 16.09 -6.69 13.18
CA LYS A 172 16.92 -7.71 12.52
C LYS A 172 16.45 -8.02 11.10
N MET A 173 15.14 -8.06 10.85
CA MET A 173 14.58 -8.26 9.51
C MET A 173 14.98 -7.13 8.57
N ASP A 174 14.88 -5.88 9.01
CA ASP A 174 15.29 -4.71 8.23
C ASP A 174 16.79 -4.73 7.89
N GLN A 175 17.65 -5.05 8.86
CA GLN A 175 19.10 -5.19 8.68
C GLN A 175 19.43 -6.31 7.69
N LEU A 176 18.92 -7.53 7.90
CA LEU A 176 19.24 -8.68 7.06
C LEU A 176 18.73 -8.49 5.62
N ARG A 177 17.58 -7.85 5.46
CA ARG A 177 17.04 -7.49 4.14
C ARG A 177 17.98 -6.53 3.40
N GLU A 178 18.47 -5.50 4.09
CA GLU A 178 19.41 -4.52 3.54
C GLU A 178 20.74 -5.17 3.14
N GLU A 179 21.31 -6.00 4.02
CA GLU A 179 22.54 -6.77 3.74
C GLU A 179 22.41 -7.66 2.49
N LEU A 180 21.23 -8.25 2.27
CA LEU A 180 20.93 -9.08 1.12
C LEU A 180 20.54 -8.27 -0.15
N GLY A 181 20.51 -6.93 -0.06
CA GLY A 181 20.18 -6.04 -1.18
C GLY A 181 18.71 -6.09 -1.61
N PHE A 182 17.80 -6.48 -0.72
CA PHE A 182 16.36 -6.44 -0.98
C PHE A 182 15.80 -5.05 -0.61
N ALA A 183 14.82 -4.61 -1.41
CA ALA A 183 14.11 -3.38 -1.14
C ALA A 183 13.18 -3.52 0.08
N PRO A 184 12.88 -2.41 0.77
CA PRO A 184 11.95 -2.41 1.89
C PRO A 184 10.60 -3.04 1.54
N GLU A 185 10.05 -3.80 2.49
CA GLU A 185 8.82 -4.53 2.28
C GLU A 185 7.61 -3.61 2.19
N ARG A 186 6.67 -3.96 1.29
CA ARG A 186 5.37 -3.24 1.12
C ARG A 186 5.53 -1.73 0.90
N ASP A 187 6.69 -1.32 0.40
CA ASP A 187 7.15 0.05 0.22
C ASP A 187 6.61 0.70 -1.07
N THR A 188 5.81 -0.01 -1.88
CA THR A 188 5.26 0.57 -3.11
C THR A 188 4.51 1.88 -2.84
N MET A 189 3.75 1.96 -1.74
CA MET A 189 3.00 3.16 -1.38
C MET A 189 3.88 4.24 -0.76
N LYS A 190 4.92 3.88 -0.01
CA LYS A 190 5.85 4.83 0.60
C LYS A 190 6.84 5.38 -0.43
N ARG A 191 7.37 4.55 -1.32
CA ARG A 191 8.06 4.98 -2.55
C ARG A 191 7.20 5.88 -3.42
N LEU A 192 5.91 5.55 -3.57
CA LEU A 192 4.99 6.44 -4.26
C LEU A 192 4.92 7.80 -3.56
N ASP A 193 4.78 7.84 -2.22
CA ASP A 193 4.81 9.10 -1.45
C ASP A 193 6.12 9.88 -1.67
N GLU A 194 7.27 9.21 -1.57
CA GLU A 194 8.59 9.81 -1.81
C GLU A 194 8.70 10.42 -3.22
N VAL A 195 8.33 9.66 -4.25
CA VAL A 195 8.34 10.13 -5.64
C VAL A 195 7.35 11.28 -5.86
N LEU A 196 6.15 11.22 -5.29
CA LEU A 196 5.16 12.29 -5.41
C LEU A 196 5.61 13.57 -4.69
N ARG A 197 6.36 13.47 -3.59
CA ARG A 197 6.93 14.63 -2.90
C ARG A 197 7.98 15.34 -3.75
N LEU A 198 8.84 14.59 -4.45
CA LEU A 198 9.80 15.17 -5.39
C LEU A 198 9.10 16.01 -6.47
N PHE A 199 8.02 15.48 -7.05
CA PHE A 199 7.22 16.22 -8.04
C PHE A 199 6.51 17.45 -7.48
N ARG A 200 6.27 17.51 -6.17
CA ARG A 200 5.66 18.68 -5.51
C ARG A 200 6.66 19.82 -5.32
N GLU A 201 7.94 19.49 -5.16
CA GLU A 201 9.03 20.47 -4.97
C GLU A 201 9.45 21.10 -6.31
N ASP A 202 9.31 20.38 -7.42
CA ASP A 202 9.59 20.86 -8.79
C ASP A 202 8.38 21.52 -9.49
N ALA A 203 7.24 21.67 -8.80
CA ALA A 203 6.07 22.33 -9.37
C ALA A 203 6.21 23.88 -9.27
N PRO A 204 6.12 24.62 -10.39
CA PRO A 204 6.22 26.08 -10.38
C PRO A 204 5.07 26.78 -9.63
#